data_AF-A0A1C6J9K7-F1
#
_entry.id   AF-A0A1C6J9K7-F1
#
_cell.length_a   1.000
_cell.length_b   1.000
_cell.length_c   1.000
_cell.angle_alpha   90.00
_cell.angle_beta   90.00
_cell.angle_gamma   90.00
#
_symmetry.space_group_name_H-M   'P 1'
#
loop_
_entity.id
_entity.type
_entity.pdbx_description
1 polymer ?
#
loop_
_entity_poly.entity_id
_entity_poly.type
_entity_poly.pdbx_seq_one_letter_code
_entity_poly.pdbx_strand_id
1 'polypeptide(L)' 'MDQMTTAELNQYLETIAKLIEATAKDPETAAKIVRDSKVKA' A
#
# COMPACT_ATOMS: atom_id res chain seq x y z
N MET A 1 7.92 0.93 -19.21
CA MET A 1 7.20 1.35 -17.98
C MET A 1 6.53 0.10 -17.47
N ASP A 2 7.15 -0.51 -16.47
CA ASP A 2 6.84 -1.84 -15.98
C ASP A 2 5.40 -1.90 -15.49
N GLN A 3 4.54 -2.50 -16.31
CA GLN A 3 3.23 -2.94 -15.85
C GLN A 3 3.51 -4.06 -14.86
N MET A 4 3.47 -3.76 -13.56
CA MET A 4 3.32 -4.82 -12.55
C MET A 4 2.19 -5.72 -13.03
N THR A 5 2.44 -7.02 -13.12
CA THR A 5 1.39 -7.96 -13.48
C THR A 5 0.25 -7.84 -12.47
N THR A 6 -0.98 -8.14 -12.87
CA THR A 6 -2.16 -8.04 -11.98
C THR A 6 -1.95 -8.78 -10.65
N ALA A 7 -1.16 -9.85 -10.64
CA ALA A 7 -0.80 -10.60 -9.44
C ALA A 7 0.14 -9.82 -8.50
N GLU A 8 1.19 -9.19 -9.04
CA GLU A 8 2.15 -8.39 -8.26
C GLU A 8 1.49 -7.13 -7.68
N LEU A 9 0.60 -6.49 -8.45
CA LEU A 9 -0.19 -5.36 -7.95
C LEU A 9 -1.10 -5.78 -6.80
N ASN A 10 -1.79 -6.92 -6.93
CA ASN A 10 -2.65 -7.45 -5.86
C ASN A 10 -1.84 -7.77 -4.60
N GLN A 11 -0.68 -8.41 -4.75
CA GLN A 11 0.17 -8.74 -3.61
C GLN A 11 0.70 -7.48 -2.90
N TYR A 12 1.03 -6.46 -3.69
CA TYR A 12 1.47 -5.17 -3.20
C TYR A 12 0.37 -4.45 -2.41
N LEU A 13 -0.87 -4.44 -2.93
CA LEU A 13 -2.03 -3.89 -2.22
C LEU A 13 -2.32 -4.64 -0.91
N GLU A 14 -2.21 -5.97 -0.91
CA GLU A 14 -2.39 -6.78 0.32
C GLU A 14 -1.31 -6.47 1.38
N THR A 15 -0.07 -6.23 0.94
CA THR A 15 1.03 -5.83 1.83
C THR A 15 0.73 -4.48 2.49
N ILE A 16 0.22 -3.52 1.73
CA ILE A 16 -0.20 -2.21 2.25
C ILE A 16 -1.36 -2.37 3.24
N ALA A 17 -2.34 -3.22 2.94
CA ALA A 17 -3.48 -3.47 3.82
C ALA A 17 -3.02 -4.02 5.18
N LYS A 18 -2.15 -5.05 5.18
CA LYS A 18 -1.58 -5.61 6.42
C LYS A 18 -0.79 -4.59 7.23
N LEU A 19 -0.05 -3.71 6.54
CA LEU A 19 0.69 -2.63 7.20
C LEU A 19 -0.25 -1.63 7.88
N ILE A 20 -1.35 -1.24 7.21
CA ILE A 20 -2.38 -0.38 7.77
C ILE A 20 -3.01 -1.03 9.00
N GLU A 21 -3.43 -2.29 8.91
CA GLU A 21 -4.04 -3.01 10.03
C GLU A 21 -3.12 -3.12 11.25
N ALA A 22 -1.81 -3.29 11.02
CA ALA A 22 -0.84 -3.42 12.09
C ALA A 22 -0.44 -2.08 12.75
N THR A 23 -0.53 -0.96 12.02
CA THR A 23 0.13 0.30 12.43
C THR A 23 -0.77 1.53 12.47
N ALA A 24 -1.83 1.58 11.67
CA ALA A 24 -2.73 2.73 11.63
C ALA A 24 -3.73 2.68 12.78
N LYS A 25 -3.71 3.72 13.61
CA LYS A 25 -4.67 3.90 14.72
C LYS A 25 -5.84 4.81 14.34
N ASP A 26 -5.70 5.51 13.23
CA ASP A 26 -6.66 6.46 12.71
C ASP A 26 -6.62 6.49 11.16
N PRO A 27 -7.69 7.00 10.52
CA PRO A 27 -7.77 7.10 9.07
C PRO A 27 -6.66 7.96 8.44
N GLU A 28 -6.14 8.96 9.16
CA GLU A 28 -5.08 9.85 8.66
C GLU A 28 -3.74 9.12 8.51
N THR A 29 -3.41 8.27 9.49
CA THR A 29 -2.23 7.41 9.48
C THR A 29 -2.34 6.37 8.38
N ALA A 30 -3.51 5.75 8.20
CA ALA A 30 -3.77 4.83 7.10
C ALA A 30 -3.56 5.50 5.73
N ALA A 31 -4.11 6.70 5.55
CA ALA A 31 -3.96 7.47 4.31
C ALA A 31 -2.49 7.85 4.04
N LYS A 32 -1.72 8.18 5.09
CA LYS A 32 -0.28 8.45 4.98
C LYS A 32 0.49 7.21 4.51
N ILE A 33 0.22 6.04 5.08
CA ILE A 33 0.86 4.77 4.69
C ILE A 33 0.64 4.47 3.20
N VAL A 34 -0.59 4.64 2.70
CA VAL A 34 -0.90 4.44 1.26
C VAL A 34 -0.13 5.43 0.38
N ARG A 35 -0.06 6.71 0.77
CA ARG A 35 0.64 7.76 0.01
C ARG A 35 2.16 7.55 0.01
N ASP A 36 2.73 7.17 1.14
CA ASP A 36 4.16 6.88 1.27
C ASP A 36 4.55 5.63 0.47
N SER A 37 3.65 4.65 0.40
CA SER A 37 3.83 3.46 -0.43
C SER A 37 3.85 3.81 -1.93
N LYS A 38 3.10 4.83 -2.37
CA LYS A 38 3.05 5.27 -3.77
C LYS A 38 4.33 5.94 -4.32
N VAL A 39 5.42 6.05 -3.55
CA VAL A 39 6.64 6.72 -4.03
C VAL A 39 7.44 5.82 -4.98
N LYS A 40 7.29 6.13 -6.26
CA LYS A 40 7.97 5.63 -7.49
C LYS A 40 7.44 4.32 -8.06
N ALA A 41 6.26 4.40 -8.68
CA ALA A 41 5.99 3.76 -9.96
C ALA A 41 6.19 4.80 -11.08
#